data_AF-A0A1K1LXP6-F1
#
_entry.id   AF-A0A1K1LXP6-F1
#
_cell.length_a   1.000
_cell.length_b   1.000
_cell.length_c   1.000
_cell.angle_alpha   90.00
_cell.angle_beta   90.00
_cell.angle_gamma   90.00
#
_symmetry.space_group_name_H-M   'P 1'
#
loop_
_entity.id
_entity.type
_entity.pdbx_description
1 polymer ?
#
loop_
_entity_poly.entity_id
_entity_poly.type
_entity_poly.pdbx_seq_one_letter_code
_entity_poly.pdbx_strand_id
1 'polypeptide(L)'
;MEKKKYRFRKMYFICDNNQVIAANIAMTCAYQFKDDAVQIAKQRTGHFIWENQSEPVPLRKVEGFFLVHETLFDEILKQFTRE
;
A
#
# COMPACT_ATOMS: atom_id res chain seq x y z
N MET A 1 4.09 35.72 -3.31
CA MET A 1 3.81 34.45 -4.00
C MET A 1 2.62 33.81 -3.32
N GLU A 2 1.55 33.52 -4.07
CA GLU A 2 0.43 32.73 -3.54
C GLU A 2 0.91 31.32 -3.18
N LYS A 3 0.56 30.83 -1.98
CA LYS A 3 0.85 29.45 -1.59
C LYS A 3 -0.05 28.52 -2.40
N LYS A 4 0.53 27.75 -3.33
CA LYS A 4 -0.17 26.66 -4.03
C LYS A 4 -0.74 25.67 -3.01
N LYS A 5 -1.99 25.27 -3.18
CA LYS A 5 -2.67 24.28 -2.32
C LYS A 5 -2.71 22.94 -3.04
N TYR A 6 -2.05 21.93 -2.48
CA TYR A 6 -2.06 20.58 -3.01
C TYR A 6 -3.07 19.70 -2.29
N ARG A 7 -3.63 18.72 -3.01
CA ARG A 7 -4.54 17.72 -2.46
C ARG A 7 -3.91 16.35 -2.59
N PHE A 8 -3.63 15.73 -1.45
CA PHE A 8 -3.16 14.35 -1.36
C PHE A 8 -4.29 13.46 -0.91
N ARG A 9 -4.33 12.23 -1.42
CA ARG A 9 -5.32 11.25 -0.98
C ARG A 9 -4.66 10.22 -0.09
N LYS A 10 -5.09 10.14 1.17
CA LYS A 10 -4.69 9.06 2.06
C LYS A 10 -5.40 7.78 1.65
N MET A 11 -4.64 6.74 1.40
CA MET A 11 -5.12 5.39 1.08
C MET A 11 -4.38 4.38 1.96
N TYR A 12 -4.96 3.20 2.13
CA TYR A 12 -4.38 2.12 2.91
C TYR A 12 -4.01 0.95 2.00
N PHE A 13 -2.89 0.32 2.30
CA PHE A 13 -2.36 -0.82 1.56
C PHE A 13 -2.05 -1.97 2.51
N ILE A 14 -2.27 -3.18 2.03
CA ILE A 14 -1.81 -4.39 2.71
C ILE A 14 -0.36 -4.60 2.29
N CYS A 15 0.55 -4.60 3.25
CA CYS A 15 1.97 -4.79 3.05
C CYS A 15 2.35 -6.20 3.50
N ASP A 16 2.94 -6.97 2.60
CA ASP A 16 3.52 -8.27 2.90
C ASP A 16 5.01 -8.05 3.20
N ASN A 17 5.48 -8.41 4.39
CA ASN A 17 6.88 -8.21 4.81
C ASN A 17 7.39 -6.76 4.64
N ASN A 18 6.55 -5.78 4.98
CA ASN A 18 6.79 -4.33 4.82
C ASN A 18 6.94 -3.86 3.35
N GLN A 19 6.51 -4.65 2.37
CA GLN A 19 6.47 -4.26 0.97
C GLN A 19 5.01 -4.12 0.49
N VAL A 20 4.67 -2.97 -0.12
CA VAL A 20 3.36 -2.72 -0.74
C VAL A 20 3.23 -3.41 -2.10
N ILE A 21 4.34 -3.48 -2.83
CA ILE A 21 4.45 -4.06 -4.16
C ILE A 21 5.65 -5.01 -4.13
N ALA A 22 5.39 -6.31 -4.07
CA ALA A 22 6.41 -7.33 -4.30
C ALA A 22 6.50 -7.65 -5.79
N ALA A 23 7.68 -8.04 -6.27
CA ALA A 23 7.95 -8.23 -7.71
C ALA A 23 7.05 -9.26 -8.40
N ASN A 24 6.46 -10.19 -7.65
CA ASN A 24 5.58 -11.25 -8.12
C ASN A 24 4.08 -10.96 -7.93
N ILE A 25 3.71 -9.77 -7.44
CA ILE A 25 2.30 -9.40 -7.23
C ILE A 25 1.78 -8.68 -8.47
N ALA A 26 0.88 -9.33 -9.21
CA ALA A 26 0.26 -8.77 -10.41
C ALA A 26 -0.75 -7.64 -10.12
N MET A 27 -1.25 -7.54 -8.89
CA MET A 27 -2.25 -6.56 -8.50
C MET A 27 -2.09 -6.12 -7.05
N THR A 28 -1.99 -4.81 -6.85
CA THR A 28 -2.05 -4.18 -5.53
C THR A 28 -3.35 -3.39 -5.42
N CYS A 29 -4.10 -3.62 -4.34
CA CYS A 29 -5.34 -2.89 -4.06
C CYS A 29 -5.08 -1.72 -3.10
N ALA A 30 -5.63 -0.55 -3.43
CA ALA A 30 -5.65 0.61 -2.54
C ALA A 30 -7.04 0.73 -1.88
N TYR A 31 -7.07 0.89 -0.57
CA TYR A 31 -8.31 0.98 0.21
C TYR A 31 -8.50 2.39 0.75
N GLN A 32 -9.71 2.93 0.64
CA GLN A 32 -10.03 4.24 1.21
C GLN A 32 -10.10 4.19 2.74
N PHE A 33 -10.61 3.09 3.29
CA PHE A 33 -10.79 2.89 4.72
C PHE A 33 -9.82 1.83 5.25
N LYS A 34 -9.27 2.09 6.45
CA LYS A 34 -8.31 1.18 7.08
C LYS A 34 -8.96 -0.16 7.43
N ASP A 35 -10.19 -0.11 7.92
CA ASP A 35 -10.89 -1.30 8.41
C ASP A 35 -11.19 -2.30 7.29
N ASP A 36 -11.55 -1.80 6.10
CA ASP A 36 -11.71 -2.63 4.90
C ASP A 36 -10.40 -3.36 4.56
N ALA A 37 -9.28 -2.63 4.56
CA ALA A 37 -7.96 -3.23 4.30
C ALA A 37 -7.60 -4.29 5.36
N VAL A 38 -7.91 -4.03 6.64
CA VAL A 38 -7.68 -4.97 7.74
C VAL A 38 -8.54 -6.23 7.57
N GLN A 39 -9.81 -6.07 7.20
CA GLN A 39 -10.71 -7.19 6.98
C GLN A 39 -10.22 -8.07 5.81
N ILE A 40 -9.84 -7.46 4.69
CA ILE A 40 -9.28 -8.21 3.55
C ILE A 40 -7.95 -8.88 3.93
N ALA A 41 -7.07 -8.21 4.68
CA ALA A 41 -5.81 -8.80 5.13
C ALA A 41 -6.05 -10.07 5.96
N LYS A 42 -7.02 -10.05 6.89
CA LYS A 42 -7.40 -11.22 7.69
C LYS A 42 -7.90 -12.38 6.82
N GLN A 43 -8.77 -12.09 5.84
CA GLN A 43 -9.29 -13.10 4.92
C GLN A 43 -8.18 -13.76 4.10
N ARG A 44 -7.26 -12.96 3.55
CA ARG A 44 -6.09 -13.47 2.81
C ARG A 44 -5.20 -14.34 3.69
N THR A 45 -5.02 -14.01 4.96
CA THR A 45 -4.21 -14.81 5.88
C THR A 45 -4.86 -16.14 6.22
N GLY A 46 -6.18 -16.17 6.41
CA GLY A 46 -6.92 -17.41 6.62
C GLY A 46 -6.73 -18.40 5.47
N HIS A 47 -6.83 -17.96 4.22
CA HIS A 47 -6.65 -18.80 3.04
C HIS A 47 -5.29 -19.52 3.03
N PHE A 48 -4.20 -18.84 3.40
CA PHE A 48 -2.86 -19.46 3.44
C PHE A 48 -2.74 -20.52 4.54
N ILE A 49 -3.32 -20.26 5.72
CA ILE A 49 -3.28 -21.21 6.84
C ILE A 49 -3.97 -22.53 6.48
N TRP A 50 -5.08 -22.46 5.74
CA TRP A 50 -5.87 -23.64 5.42
C TRP A 50 -5.37 -24.39 4.18
N GLU A 51 -4.95 -23.67 3.14
CA GLU A 51 -4.66 -24.28 1.84
C GLU A 51 -3.17 -24.53 1.57
N ASN A 52 -2.26 -23.80 2.23
CA ASN A 52 -0.83 -23.85 1.94
C ASN A 52 0.02 -24.02 3.20
N GLN A 53 -0.21 -25.14 3.91
CA GLN A 53 0.39 -25.45 5.22
C GLN A 53 1.91 -25.65 5.18
N SER A 54 2.50 -25.82 3.99
CA SER A 54 3.94 -26.01 3.80
C SER A 54 4.74 -24.71 3.79
N GLU A 55 4.09 -23.55 3.70
CA GLU A 55 4.77 -22.25 3.63
C GLU A 55 4.54 -21.42 4.91
N PRO A 56 5.51 -20.59 5.32
CA PRO A 56 5.33 -19.67 6.43
C PRO A 56 4.23 -18.65 6.12
N VAL A 57 3.32 -18.46 7.07
CA VAL A 57 2.24 -17.49 6.96
C VAL A 57 2.84 -16.06 6.81
N PRO A 58 2.52 -15.32 5.73
CA PRO A 58 3.09 -14.00 5.52
C PRO A 58 2.72 -13.03 6.64
N LEU A 59 3.68 -12.25 7.12
CA LEU A 59 3.40 -11.15 8.04
C LEU A 59 2.76 -10.00 7.26
N ARG A 60 1.44 -9.85 7.44
CA ARG A 60 0.66 -8.79 6.79
C ARG A 60 0.43 -7.62 7.72
N LYS A 61 0.74 -6.40 7.26
CA LYS A 61 0.40 -5.15 7.95
C LYS A 61 -0.47 -4.28 7.06
N VAL A 62 -1.28 -3.43 7.68
CA VAL A 62 -2.03 -2.39 6.96
C VAL A 62 -1.41 -1.05 7.27
N GLU A 63 -0.91 -0.40 6.23
CA GLU A 63 -0.20 0.87 6.33
C GLU A 63 -0.86 1.94 5.46
N GLY A 64 -0.79 3.19 5.91
CA GLY A 64 -1.40 4.33 5.23
C GLY A 64 -0.38 5.10 4.41
N PHE A 65 -0.72 5.38 3.16
CA PHE A 65 0.11 6.12 2.21
C PHE A 65 -0.66 7.33 1.69
N PHE A 66 0.05 8.43 1.46
CA PHE A 66 -0.49 9.55 0.69
C PHE A 66 -0.14 9.34 -0.78
N LEU A 67 -1.16 9.14 -1.60
CA LEU A 67 -1.00 9.07 -3.04
C LEU A 67 -0.84 10.49 -3.60
N VAL A 68 0.13 10.60 -4.49
CA VAL A 68 0.53 11.83 -5.16
C VAL A 68 0.31 11.58 -6.64
N HIS A 69 -0.38 12.50 -7.31
CA HIS A 69 -0.51 12.44 -8.76
C HIS A 69 0.86 12.63 -9.42
N GLU A 70 1.14 11.94 -10.52
CA GLU A 70 2.46 11.96 -11.18
C GLU A 70 2.96 13.38 -11.45
N THR A 71 2.12 14.24 -12.03
CA THR A 71 2.47 15.65 -12.29
C THR A 71 2.86 16.42 -11.02
N LEU A 72 2.24 16.08 -9.89
CA LEU A 72 2.56 16.69 -8.61
C LEU A 72 3.85 16.08 -8.04
N PHE A 73 4.09 14.79 -8.23
CA PHE A 73 5.34 14.16 -7.84
C PHE A 73 6.54 14.84 -8.51
N ASP A 74 6.48 15.08 -9.82
CA ASP A 74 7.53 15.80 -10.55
C ASP A 74 7.73 17.22 -10.02
N GLU A 75 6.64 17.92 -9.70
CA GLU A 75 6.70 19.31 -9.23
C GLU A 75 7.31 19.43 -7.82
N ILE A 76 7.00 18.52 -6.89
CA ILE A 76 7.32 18.70 -5.47
C ILE A 76 8.21 17.62 -4.85
N LEU A 77 8.19 16.38 -5.34
CA LEU A 77 8.82 15.24 -4.66
C LEU A 77 10.04 14.67 -5.37
N LYS A 78 10.15 14.80 -6.69
CA LYS A 78 11.24 14.21 -7.48
C LYS A 78 12.65 14.57 -6.99
N GLN A 79 12.85 15.80 -6.51
CA GLN A 79 14.14 16.24 -5.97
C GLN A 79 14.56 15.51 -4.68
N PHE A 80 13.63 14.83 -4.00
CA PHE A 80 13.88 14.11 -2.75
C PHE A 80 14.01 12.60 -2.94
N THR A 81 13.85 12.08 -4.16
CA THR A 81 14.00 10.65 -4.45
C THR A 81 15.43 10.33 -4.89
N ARG A 82 15.98 9.21 -4.39
CA ARG A 82 17.20 8.61 -4.92
C ARG A 82 16.80 7.64 -6.01
N GLU A 83 17.26 7.88 -7.24
CA GLU A 83 17.20 6.92 -8.34
C GLU A 83 18.12 5.72 -8.06
#